data_AF-A0A6A6E2N8-F1
#
_entry.id   AF-A0A6A6E2N8-F1
#
_cell.length_a   1.000
_cell.length_b   1.000
_cell.length_c   1.000
_cell.angle_alpha   90.00
_cell.angle_beta   90.00
_cell.angle_gamma   90.00
#
_symmetry.space_group_name_H-M   'P 1'
#
loop_
_entity.id
_entity.type
_entity.pdbx_description
1 polymer ?
#
loop_
_entity_poly.entity_id
_entity_poly.type
_entity_poly.pdbx_seq_one_letter_code
_entity_poly.pdbx_strand_id
1 'polypeptide(L)'
;MTLRPTTKPSRLSKRFSRSPTITNHNANSSKRESISIRLSLSGFRRQSHSKDAIVPTRIDSVHTNEIPTQPSAPPKPQPQINYTHDPLQNYIPCLYPHCSNHYLPSSLGPTYYSPKKPYGLRNKRGLCPNHASKDLKAANEQCKKERERTRQKAGRKTLGMVEEEFESWMRFFNLERVEESKELERRQRVKVVGWDEGLSPGSKKGKRGEGDAEEWDWKYALRPCTKKGCKREWYSPFDEGLFRWYSRECKFGLRALEALCPACAKEEIEATEKRVEERTTDVSKAEWENWLANLKNEREVEREFWDKAQGRVVRERGMQPRAVEGKEPGLEGKGVETLKELCVVM
;
A
#
# COMPACT_ATOMS: atom_id res chain seq x y z
N MET A 1 14.40 13.27 -74.88
CA MET A 1 15.30 13.45 -73.72
C MET A 1 15.09 14.86 -73.21
N THR A 2 14.24 15.00 -72.18
CA THR A 2 13.65 16.30 -71.83
C THR A 2 13.17 16.29 -70.37
N LEU A 3 13.80 17.19 -69.60
CA LEU A 3 13.25 18.11 -68.59
C LEU A 3 12.54 17.60 -67.31
N ARG A 4 12.93 18.32 -66.23
CA ARG A 4 12.50 18.30 -64.82
C ARG A 4 11.01 18.61 -64.62
N PRO A 5 10.44 18.25 -63.45
CA PRO A 5 9.27 18.91 -62.90
C PRO A 5 9.60 19.89 -61.75
N THR A 6 8.84 20.98 -61.78
CA THR A 6 8.84 22.14 -60.88
C THR A 6 7.93 21.98 -59.66
N THR A 7 8.32 22.65 -58.58
CA THR A 7 7.59 22.89 -57.31
C THR A 7 6.29 23.69 -57.44
N LYS A 8 5.30 23.43 -56.56
CA LYS A 8 4.40 24.45 -55.97
C LYS A 8 3.94 24.09 -54.54
N PRO A 9 3.75 25.08 -53.64
CA PRO A 9 3.34 24.90 -52.24
C PRO A 9 1.82 25.11 -52.03
N SER A 10 1.27 24.65 -50.89
CA SER A 10 -0.11 24.94 -50.47
C SER A 10 -0.23 25.12 -48.96
N ARG A 11 -1.01 26.14 -48.57
CA ARG A 11 -1.10 26.76 -47.25
C ARG A 11 -2.15 26.09 -46.33
N LEU A 12 -1.86 26.23 -45.04
CA LEU A 12 -2.71 26.23 -43.84
C LEU A 12 -4.22 26.50 -44.05
N SER A 13 -5.08 25.69 -43.41
CA SER A 13 -6.32 26.19 -42.80
C SER A 13 -6.65 25.46 -41.49
N LYS A 14 -6.87 26.25 -40.43
CA LYS A 14 -7.45 25.84 -39.15
C LYS A 14 -8.96 25.73 -39.31
N ARG A 15 -9.57 24.62 -38.89
CA ARG A 15 -11.00 24.56 -38.58
C ARG A 15 -11.21 23.99 -37.19
N PHE A 16 -11.74 24.85 -36.33
CA PHE A 16 -12.36 24.52 -35.05
C PHE A 16 -13.67 23.77 -35.32
N SER A 17 -13.89 22.66 -34.62
CA SER A 17 -15.20 22.01 -34.52
C SER A 17 -15.61 22.00 -33.05
N ARG A 18 -16.58 22.85 -32.72
CA ARG A 18 -17.38 22.81 -31.49
C ARG A 18 -18.34 21.63 -31.58
N SER A 19 -18.48 20.86 -30.49
CA SER A 19 -19.56 19.89 -30.32
C SER A 19 -20.67 20.47 -29.43
N PRO A 20 -21.94 20.07 -29.63
CA PRO A 20 -23.10 20.78 -29.11
C PRO A 20 -23.55 20.29 -27.72
N THR A 21 -24.02 21.25 -26.95
CA THR A 21 -24.81 21.11 -25.71
C THR A 21 -26.15 20.43 -26.00
N ILE A 22 -26.42 19.31 -25.32
CA ILE A 22 -27.76 18.70 -25.29
C ILE A 22 -28.41 19.05 -23.94
N THR A 23 -29.29 20.04 -23.98
CA THR A 23 -30.33 20.28 -22.98
C THR A 23 -31.50 19.33 -23.25
N ASN A 24 -31.92 18.54 -22.26
CA ASN A 24 -33.23 17.89 -22.25
C ASN A 24 -33.95 18.24 -20.95
N HIS A 25 -34.91 19.14 -21.08
CA HIS A 25 -36.06 19.24 -20.19
C HIS A 25 -37.08 18.18 -20.64
N ASN A 26 -37.50 17.29 -19.74
CA ASN A 26 -38.92 16.99 -19.65
C ASN A 26 -39.30 16.41 -18.29
N ALA A 27 -40.18 17.14 -17.61
CA ALA A 27 -40.97 16.68 -16.50
C ALA A 27 -42.25 16.05 -17.07
N ASN A 28 -42.61 14.84 -16.65
CA ASN A 28 -43.93 14.58 -16.07
C ASN A 28 -44.14 13.13 -15.63
N SER A 29 -44.50 13.05 -14.34
CA SER A 29 -45.55 12.21 -13.76
C SER A 29 -45.66 10.73 -14.16
N SER A 30 -45.27 9.87 -13.22
CA SER A 30 -46.06 8.69 -12.87
C SER A 30 -45.80 8.35 -11.41
N LYS A 31 -46.73 8.77 -10.54
CA LYS A 31 -46.86 8.31 -9.16
C LYS A 31 -47.19 6.81 -9.22
N ARG A 32 -46.24 5.96 -8.87
CA ARG A 32 -46.53 4.55 -8.59
C ARG A 32 -46.25 4.29 -7.12
N GLU A 33 -47.34 4.00 -6.43
CA GLU A 33 -47.45 3.77 -5.00
C GLU A 33 -46.48 2.68 -4.55
N SER A 34 -45.64 3.03 -3.58
CA SER A 34 -44.79 2.12 -2.84
C SER A 34 -45.65 1.35 -1.83
N ILE A 35 -46.07 0.14 -2.20
CA ILE A 35 -46.62 -0.84 -1.26
C ILE A 35 -45.47 -1.32 -0.37
N SER A 36 -45.45 -0.82 0.85
CA SER A 36 -44.55 -1.25 1.92
C SER A 36 -45.08 -2.57 2.50
N ILE A 37 -44.56 -3.70 2.02
CA ILE A 37 -44.83 -5.00 2.64
C ILE A 37 -43.97 -5.10 3.91
N ARG A 38 -44.55 -4.68 5.04
CA ARG A 38 -44.08 -5.05 6.37
C ARG A 38 -44.46 -6.51 6.63
N LEU A 39 -43.51 -7.43 6.45
CA LEU A 39 -43.62 -8.77 7.02
C LEU A 39 -43.21 -8.69 8.49
N SER A 40 -44.21 -8.50 9.35
CA SER A 40 -44.13 -8.73 10.79
C SER A 40 -44.10 -10.24 11.05
N LEU A 41 -42.91 -10.82 11.27
CA LEU A 41 -42.80 -12.10 11.98
C LEU A 41 -42.73 -11.84 13.47
N SER A 42 -43.91 -11.80 14.08
CA SER A 42 -44.09 -12.04 15.50
C SER A 42 -44.04 -13.54 15.79
N GLY A 43 -43.24 -13.92 16.79
CA GLY A 43 -43.59 -15.05 17.66
C GLY A 43 -42.77 -16.32 17.51
N PHE A 44 -41.57 -16.34 18.08
CA PHE A 44 -41.12 -17.51 18.86
C PHE A 44 -40.48 -17.04 20.16
N ARG A 45 -41.35 -16.92 21.16
CA ARG A 45 -41.05 -16.81 22.58
C ARG A 45 -40.58 -18.20 23.05
N ARG A 46 -39.28 -18.39 23.27
CA ARG A 46 -38.78 -19.53 24.05
C ARG A 46 -38.40 -19.07 25.44
N GLN A 47 -38.93 -19.82 26.39
CA GLN A 47 -38.95 -19.56 27.82
C GLN A 47 -37.54 -19.62 28.41
N SER A 48 -37.36 -18.72 29.37
CA SER A 48 -36.38 -18.71 30.43
C SER A 48 -36.32 -20.04 31.20
N HIS A 49 -35.12 -20.57 31.37
CA HIS A 49 -34.78 -21.35 32.56
C HIS A 49 -33.81 -20.57 33.44
N SER A 50 -34.15 -20.63 34.71
CA SER A 50 -33.60 -20.00 35.89
C SER A 50 -32.23 -20.54 36.30
N LYS A 51 -31.49 -19.67 37.00
CA LYS A 51 -30.71 -19.91 38.23
C LYS A 51 -29.80 -21.14 38.24
N ASP A 52 -28.49 -20.90 38.34
CA ASP A 52 -27.83 -21.00 39.64
C ASP A 52 -26.43 -20.35 39.62
N ALA A 53 -26.22 -19.51 40.63
CA ALA A 53 -24.94 -18.96 40.99
C ALA A 53 -24.21 -19.99 41.85
N ILE A 54 -22.97 -20.32 41.48
CA ILE A 54 -22.01 -20.94 42.41
C ILE A 54 -20.71 -20.18 42.30
N VAL A 55 -20.47 -19.35 43.31
CA VAL A 55 -19.17 -18.83 43.71
C VAL A 55 -18.45 -19.94 44.48
N PRO A 56 -17.18 -20.21 44.16
CA PRO A 56 -16.25 -20.63 45.19
C PRO A 56 -15.09 -19.64 45.26
N THR A 57 -15.09 -18.87 46.34
CA THR A 57 -13.93 -18.25 46.94
C THR A 57 -12.94 -19.34 47.31
N ARG A 58 -11.70 -19.28 46.79
CA ARG A 58 -10.57 -19.93 47.48
C ARG A 58 -9.34 -19.05 47.38
N ILE A 59 -8.88 -18.71 48.58
CA ILE A 59 -7.76 -17.87 48.94
C ILE A 59 -6.54 -18.80 49.11
N ASP A 60 -5.35 -18.22 48.91
CA ASP A 60 -4.02 -18.66 49.35
C ASP A 60 -3.29 -19.76 48.56
N SER A 61 -2.28 -19.35 47.78
CA SER A 61 -0.88 -19.55 48.22
C SER A 61 0.09 -18.77 47.34
N VAL A 62 0.75 -17.79 47.93
CA VAL A 62 1.92 -17.12 47.38
C VAL A 62 3.09 -18.10 47.52
N HIS A 63 3.49 -18.74 46.43
CA HIS A 63 4.79 -19.39 46.34
C HIS A 63 5.80 -18.42 45.75
N THR A 64 6.55 -17.78 46.64
CA THR A 64 7.80 -17.08 46.33
C THR A 64 8.84 -18.14 46.01
N ASN A 65 8.93 -18.55 44.74
CA ASN A 65 10.10 -19.27 44.25
C ASN A 65 11.19 -18.24 43.98
N GLU A 66 12.11 -18.11 44.93
CA GLU A 66 13.38 -17.44 44.74
C GLU A 66 14.16 -18.16 43.63
N ILE A 67 14.26 -17.52 42.47
CA ILE A 67 15.15 -17.93 41.39
C ILE A 67 16.56 -17.47 41.81
N PRO A 68 17.56 -18.37 41.88
CA PRO A 68 18.93 -17.99 42.17
C PRO A 68 19.42 -16.97 41.13
N THR A 69 19.87 -15.82 41.62
CA THR A 69 20.49 -14.78 40.81
C THR A 69 21.84 -15.30 40.31
N GLN A 70 21.85 -15.87 39.10
CA GLN A 70 23.09 -16.03 38.36
C GLN A 70 23.51 -14.67 37.78
N PRO A 71 24.78 -14.28 37.87
CA PRO A 71 25.27 -13.09 37.18
C PRO A 71 25.11 -13.30 35.67
N SER A 72 24.20 -12.51 35.08
CA SER A 72 23.97 -12.46 33.65
C SER A 72 25.26 -12.07 32.95
N ALA A 73 25.86 -13.04 32.24
CA ALA A 73 26.93 -12.77 31.30
C ALA A 73 26.46 -11.69 30.29
N PRO A 74 27.33 -10.78 29.84
CA PRO A 74 26.97 -9.79 28.84
C PRO A 74 26.34 -10.49 27.64
N PRO A 75 25.23 -9.95 27.08
CA PRO A 75 24.56 -10.58 25.95
C PRO A 75 25.58 -10.76 24.83
N LYS A 76 25.86 -12.03 24.50
CA LYS A 76 26.66 -12.37 23.33
C LYS A 76 26.05 -11.60 22.14
N PRO A 77 26.85 -10.89 21.33
CA PRO A 77 26.35 -10.28 20.11
C PRO A 77 25.65 -11.37 19.31
N GLN A 78 24.35 -11.16 19.07
CA GLN A 78 23.59 -12.08 18.22
C GLN A 78 24.34 -12.22 16.90
N PRO A 79 24.48 -13.44 16.36
CA PRO A 79 25.08 -13.63 15.05
C PRO A 79 24.30 -12.75 14.07
N GLN A 80 25.02 -11.92 13.33
CA GLN A 80 24.50 -11.13 12.23
C GLN A 80 23.97 -12.10 11.18
N ILE A 81 22.73 -12.56 11.34
CA ILE A 81 21.99 -13.17 10.26
C ILE A 81 21.94 -12.09 9.20
N ASN A 82 22.60 -12.34 8.08
CA ASN A 82 22.49 -11.53 6.88
C ASN A 82 21.01 -11.49 6.50
N TYR A 83 20.26 -10.55 7.07
CA TYR A 83 18.89 -10.23 6.69
C TYR A 83 18.99 -9.66 5.29
N THR A 84 18.91 -10.53 4.29
CA THR A 84 18.54 -10.13 2.93
C THR A 84 17.14 -9.56 3.04
N HIS A 85 17.06 -8.24 3.12
CA HIS A 85 15.81 -7.50 3.06
C HIS A 85 15.06 -7.90 1.80
N ASP A 86 13.92 -8.59 1.95
CA ASP A 86 12.98 -8.88 0.89
C ASP A 86 11.79 -7.90 1.01
N PRO A 87 11.73 -6.86 0.14
CA PRO A 87 10.64 -5.89 0.14
C PRO A 87 9.24 -6.53 0.04
N LEU A 88 9.13 -7.74 -0.53
CA LEU A 88 7.85 -8.43 -0.70
C LEU A 88 7.35 -9.12 0.57
N GLN A 89 8.19 -9.32 1.59
CA GLN A 89 7.73 -9.81 2.90
C GLN A 89 7.29 -8.68 3.84
N ASN A 90 7.54 -7.44 3.45
CA ASN A 90 7.30 -6.23 4.23
C ASN A 90 5.93 -5.59 3.90
N TYR A 91 5.68 -4.35 4.35
CA TYR A 91 4.46 -3.64 4.00
C TYR A 91 4.44 -3.25 2.52
N ILE A 92 3.52 -3.84 1.76
CA ILE A 92 3.39 -3.65 0.31
C ILE A 92 2.08 -2.94 -0.06
N PRO A 93 2.01 -2.24 -1.21
CA PRO A 93 0.83 -1.44 -1.57
C PRO A 93 -0.31 -2.32 -2.06
N CYS A 94 -1.53 -1.87 -1.78
CA CYS A 94 -2.71 -2.34 -2.48
C CYS A 94 -2.76 -1.78 -3.91
N LEU A 95 -2.99 -2.64 -4.92
CA LEU A 95 -3.16 -2.21 -6.32
C LEU A 95 -4.58 -1.82 -6.70
N TYR A 96 -5.54 -1.93 -5.79
CA TYR A 96 -6.90 -1.44 -6.03
C TYR A 96 -6.87 0.07 -6.35
N PRO A 97 -7.60 0.54 -7.38
CA PRO A 97 -7.61 1.96 -7.76
C PRO A 97 -7.90 2.88 -6.58
N HIS A 98 -7.11 3.95 -6.46
CA HIS A 98 -7.22 4.96 -5.39
C HIS A 98 -7.04 4.44 -3.96
N CYS A 99 -6.55 3.20 -3.77
CA CYS A 99 -6.24 2.70 -2.43
C CYS A 99 -4.81 3.10 -2.02
N SER A 100 -4.68 3.81 -0.90
CA SER A 100 -3.40 4.15 -0.27
C SER A 100 -2.96 3.17 0.81
N ASN A 101 -3.74 2.11 1.05
CA ASN A 101 -3.44 1.16 2.12
C ASN A 101 -2.26 0.27 1.76
N HIS A 102 -1.44 0.02 2.76
CA HIS A 102 -0.39 -0.99 2.73
C HIS A 102 -0.82 -2.16 3.60
N TYR A 103 -0.39 -3.37 3.23
CA TYR A 103 -0.65 -4.56 4.01
C TYR A 103 0.61 -5.40 4.09
N LEU A 104 0.70 -6.17 5.18
CA LEU A 104 1.83 -7.05 5.45
C LEU A 104 1.43 -8.48 5.07
N PRO A 105 2.10 -9.15 4.12
CA PRO A 105 1.74 -10.50 3.71
C PRO A 105 1.80 -11.52 4.83
N SER A 106 2.75 -11.42 5.75
CA SER A 106 2.87 -12.30 6.92
C SER A 106 1.69 -12.14 7.90
N SER A 107 0.98 -11.01 7.87
CA SER A 107 -0.26 -10.80 8.65
C SER A 107 -1.48 -11.52 8.06
N LEU A 108 -1.37 -12.00 6.81
CA LEU A 108 -2.42 -12.80 6.19
C LEU A 108 -2.29 -14.24 6.70
N GLY A 109 -3.34 -14.76 7.34
CA GLY A 109 -3.34 -16.14 7.80
C GLY A 109 -3.02 -17.14 6.66
N PRO A 110 -2.50 -18.34 6.97
CA PRO A 110 -2.00 -19.29 5.96
C PRO A 110 -3.06 -19.74 4.95
N THR A 111 -4.34 -19.63 5.31
CA THR A 111 -5.50 -20.00 4.47
C THR A 111 -6.11 -18.81 3.72
N TYR A 112 -5.50 -17.62 3.78
CA TYR A 112 -6.09 -16.40 3.26
C TYR A 112 -6.39 -16.47 1.75
N TYR A 113 -5.50 -17.12 0.98
CA TYR A 113 -5.62 -17.33 -0.47
C TYR A 113 -6.21 -18.71 -0.84
N SER A 114 -6.65 -19.49 0.14
CA SER A 114 -7.29 -20.79 -0.10
C SER A 114 -8.71 -20.60 -0.68
N PRO A 115 -9.22 -21.58 -1.46
CA PRO A 115 -10.62 -21.62 -1.91
C PRO A 115 -11.60 -21.43 -0.75
N LYS A 116 -12.59 -20.54 -0.94
CA LYS A 116 -13.63 -20.26 0.06
C LYS A 116 -15.01 -20.64 -0.46
N LYS A 117 -15.88 -21.10 0.45
CA LYS A 117 -17.30 -21.32 0.18
C LYS A 117 -18.00 -20.00 -0.18
N PRO A 118 -19.11 -20.04 -0.96
CA PRO A 118 -19.80 -21.24 -1.44
C PRO A 118 -19.27 -21.81 -2.76
N TYR A 119 -18.56 -21.02 -3.59
CA TYR A 119 -18.20 -21.41 -4.96
C TYR A 119 -16.72 -21.83 -5.12
N GLY A 120 -15.96 -21.96 -4.03
CA GLY A 120 -14.54 -22.33 -4.09
C GLY A 120 -13.63 -21.24 -4.65
N LEU A 121 -14.12 -20.00 -4.72
CA LEU A 121 -13.34 -18.85 -5.21
C LEU A 121 -12.26 -18.43 -4.21
N ARG A 122 -11.18 -17.86 -4.72
CA ARG A 122 -10.03 -17.38 -3.92
C ARG A 122 -10.01 -15.85 -3.87
N ASN A 123 -9.41 -15.32 -2.81
CA ASN A 123 -9.01 -13.91 -2.74
C ASN A 123 -7.93 -13.64 -3.80
N LYS A 124 -8.03 -12.51 -4.53
CA LYS A 124 -6.97 -12.07 -5.44
C LYS A 124 -5.74 -11.58 -4.67
N ARG A 125 -4.56 -11.84 -5.23
CA ARG A 125 -3.27 -11.27 -4.80
C ARG A 125 -3.14 -9.83 -5.28
N GLY A 126 -2.19 -9.08 -4.73
CA GLY A 126 -2.01 -7.65 -5.03
C GLY A 126 -3.05 -6.70 -4.42
N LEU A 127 -4.03 -7.22 -3.67
CA LEU A 127 -5.06 -6.42 -3.00
C LEU A 127 -4.93 -6.52 -1.48
N CYS A 128 -5.21 -5.41 -0.79
CA CYS A 128 -5.30 -5.43 0.67
C CYS A 128 -6.51 -6.24 1.17
N PRO A 129 -6.52 -6.66 2.45
CA PRO A 129 -7.58 -7.51 2.99
C PRO A 129 -9.01 -7.05 2.73
N ASN A 130 -9.22 -5.74 2.80
CA ASN A 130 -10.52 -5.12 2.59
C ASN A 130 -10.97 -5.21 1.13
N HIS A 131 -10.08 -4.92 0.17
CA HIS A 131 -10.41 -4.96 -1.27
C HIS A 131 -10.50 -6.38 -1.81
N ALA A 132 -9.61 -7.28 -1.38
CA ALA A 132 -9.71 -8.70 -1.72
C ALA A 132 -11.02 -9.33 -1.24
N SER A 133 -11.47 -8.99 -0.02
CA SER A 133 -12.76 -9.48 0.50
C SER A 133 -13.96 -8.92 -0.25
N LYS A 134 -13.91 -7.64 -0.66
CA LYS A 134 -14.94 -7.01 -1.50
C LYS A 134 -15.00 -7.63 -2.89
N ASP A 135 -13.85 -7.84 -3.54
CA ASP A 135 -13.76 -8.53 -4.84
C ASP A 135 -14.32 -9.95 -4.75
N LEU A 136 -13.95 -10.72 -3.72
CA LEU A 136 -14.47 -12.07 -3.53
C LEU A 136 -15.99 -12.09 -3.32
N LYS A 137 -16.54 -11.13 -2.56
CA LYS A 137 -17.98 -11.00 -2.37
C LYS A 137 -18.68 -10.70 -3.70
N ALA A 138 -18.17 -9.75 -4.48
CA ALA A 138 -18.73 -9.41 -5.80
C ALA A 138 -18.69 -10.61 -6.76
N ALA A 139 -17.59 -11.38 -6.75
CA ALA A 139 -17.45 -12.58 -7.56
C ALA A 139 -18.44 -13.68 -7.15
N ASN A 140 -18.64 -13.90 -5.85
CA ASN A 140 -19.67 -14.82 -5.35
C ASN A 140 -21.09 -14.38 -5.77
N GLU A 141 -21.37 -13.08 -5.76
CA GLU A 141 -22.65 -12.54 -6.25
C GLU A 141 -22.82 -12.77 -7.75
N GLN A 142 -21.75 -12.64 -8.54
CA GLN A 142 -21.77 -12.96 -9.97
C GLN A 142 -22.04 -14.44 -10.22
N CYS A 143 -21.39 -15.35 -9.49
CA CYS A 143 -21.68 -16.78 -9.55
C CYS A 143 -23.14 -17.08 -9.20
N LYS A 144 -23.70 -16.41 -8.18
CA LYS A 144 -25.12 -16.57 -7.82
C LYS A 144 -26.04 -16.12 -8.94
N LYS A 145 -25.77 -14.98 -9.57
CA LYS A 145 -26.55 -14.45 -10.71
C LYS A 145 -26.46 -15.38 -11.91
N GLU A 146 -25.27 -15.86 -12.25
CA GLU A 146 -25.12 -16.76 -13.40
C GLU A 146 -25.78 -18.11 -13.14
N ARG A 147 -25.66 -18.68 -11.93
CA ARG A 147 -26.37 -19.91 -11.57
C ARG A 147 -27.88 -19.77 -11.78
N GLU A 148 -28.46 -18.68 -11.29
CA GLU A 148 -29.89 -18.41 -11.46
C GLU A 148 -30.26 -18.19 -12.93
N ARG A 149 -29.41 -17.49 -13.69
CA ARG A 149 -29.59 -17.30 -15.13
C ARG A 149 -29.58 -18.64 -15.89
N THR A 150 -28.66 -19.55 -15.59
CA THR A 150 -28.60 -20.88 -16.21
C THR A 150 -29.85 -21.69 -15.86
N ARG A 151 -30.33 -21.61 -14.61
CA ARG A 151 -31.61 -22.24 -14.20
C ARG A 151 -32.80 -21.68 -14.96
N GLN A 152 -32.90 -20.36 -15.11
CA GLN A 152 -34.01 -19.72 -15.84
C GLN A 152 -34.00 -20.05 -17.33
N LYS A 153 -32.82 -20.28 -17.91
CA LYS A 153 -32.64 -20.66 -19.33
C LYS A 153 -32.73 -22.16 -19.59
N ALA A 154 -32.95 -22.99 -18.57
CA ALA A 154 -32.90 -24.45 -18.68
C ALA A 154 -33.90 -25.01 -19.70
N GLY A 155 -35.07 -24.41 -19.88
CA GLY A 155 -36.08 -24.90 -20.83
C GLY A 155 -36.45 -26.36 -20.54
N ARG A 156 -36.15 -27.27 -21.47
CA ARG A 156 -36.36 -28.72 -21.32
C ARG A 156 -35.14 -29.49 -20.78
N LYS A 157 -34.06 -28.80 -20.38
CA LYS A 157 -32.86 -29.44 -19.81
C LYS A 157 -33.14 -30.01 -18.42
N THR A 158 -32.49 -31.12 -18.09
CA THR A 158 -32.55 -31.68 -16.73
C THR A 158 -31.72 -30.83 -15.76
N LEU A 159 -32.00 -30.94 -14.45
CA LEU A 159 -31.21 -30.23 -13.43
C LEU A 159 -29.72 -30.60 -13.47
N GLY A 160 -29.38 -31.84 -13.82
CA GLY A 160 -27.99 -32.27 -13.98
C GLY A 160 -27.27 -31.54 -15.11
N MET A 161 -27.92 -31.37 -16.27
CA MET A 161 -27.35 -30.61 -17.39
C MET A 161 -27.17 -29.12 -17.03
N VAL A 162 -28.09 -28.55 -16.26
CA VAL A 162 -27.99 -27.16 -15.78
C VAL A 162 -26.82 -26.99 -14.82
N GLU A 163 -26.62 -27.94 -13.91
CA GLU A 163 -25.49 -27.90 -12.98
C GLU A 163 -24.16 -28.10 -13.73
N GLU A 164 -24.09 -29.01 -14.70
CA GLU A 164 -22.90 -29.21 -15.54
C GLU A 164 -22.55 -27.94 -16.35
N GLU A 165 -23.54 -27.26 -16.92
CA GLU A 165 -23.35 -25.97 -17.60
C GLU A 165 -22.80 -24.90 -16.66
N PHE A 166 -23.33 -24.84 -15.43
CA PHE A 166 -22.87 -23.90 -14.42
C PHE A 166 -21.45 -24.24 -13.92
N GLU A 167 -21.13 -25.51 -13.71
CA GLU A 167 -19.78 -25.96 -13.33
C GLU A 167 -18.76 -25.68 -14.43
N SER A 168 -19.14 -25.87 -15.69
CA SER A 168 -18.31 -25.50 -16.85
C SER A 168 -18.00 -24.01 -16.83
N TRP A 169 -19.04 -23.17 -16.70
CA TRP A 169 -18.86 -21.72 -16.57
C TRP A 169 -17.99 -21.32 -15.36
N MET A 170 -18.22 -21.95 -14.19
CA MET A 170 -17.43 -21.71 -12.98
C MET A 170 -15.94 -22.01 -13.17
N ARG A 171 -15.60 -23.08 -13.92
CA ARG A 171 -14.21 -23.39 -14.25
C ARG A 171 -13.56 -22.27 -15.05
N PHE A 172 -14.22 -21.79 -16.11
CA PHE A 172 -13.71 -20.66 -16.91
C PHE A 172 -13.58 -19.38 -16.07
N PHE A 173 -14.61 -19.05 -15.28
CA PHE A 173 -14.60 -17.86 -14.42
C PHE A 173 -13.47 -17.92 -13.38
N ASN A 174 -13.22 -19.09 -12.79
CA ASN A 174 -12.11 -19.26 -11.85
C ASN A 174 -10.74 -19.15 -12.54
N LEU A 175 -10.60 -19.65 -13.78
CA LEU A 175 -9.37 -19.50 -14.57
C LEU A 175 -9.08 -18.01 -14.85
N GLU A 176 -10.08 -17.25 -15.29
CA GLU A 176 -9.95 -15.80 -15.51
C GLU A 176 -9.52 -15.08 -14.23
N ARG A 177 -10.15 -15.38 -13.09
CA ARG A 177 -9.79 -14.78 -11.79
C ARG A 177 -8.39 -15.14 -11.33
N VAL A 178 -7.92 -16.36 -11.59
CA VAL A 178 -6.55 -16.78 -11.29
C VAL A 178 -5.56 -15.99 -12.15
N GLU A 179 -5.86 -15.80 -13.43
CA GLU A 179 -5.01 -15.02 -14.33
C GLU A 179 -4.95 -13.54 -13.94
N GLU A 180 -6.10 -12.91 -13.64
CA GLU A 180 -6.15 -11.55 -13.09
C GLU A 180 -5.35 -11.43 -11.78
N SER A 181 -5.44 -12.45 -10.91
CA SER A 181 -4.69 -12.47 -9.65
C SER A 181 -3.18 -12.57 -9.88
N LYS A 182 -2.73 -13.34 -10.87
CA LYS A 182 -1.31 -13.44 -11.22
C LYS A 182 -0.80 -12.12 -11.80
N GLU A 183 -1.59 -11.49 -12.66
CA GLU A 183 -1.24 -10.20 -13.24
C GLU A 183 -1.12 -9.13 -12.14
N LEU A 184 -2.05 -9.09 -11.18
CA LEU A 184 -1.94 -8.20 -10.01
C LEU A 184 -0.68 -8.49 -9.17
N GLU A 185 -0.33 -9.76 -8.96
CA GLU A 185 0.89 -10.12 -8.24
C GLU A 185 2.15 -9.65 -9.00
N ARG A 186 2.19 -9.86 -10.32
CA ARG A 186 3.29 -9.42 -11.19
C ARG A 186 3.47 -7.91 -11.13
N ARG A 187 2.37 -7.16 -11.29
CA ARG A 187 2.31 -5.70 -11.15
C ARG A 187 2.81 -5.22 -9.79
N GLN A 188 2.41 -5.90 -8.72
CA GLN A 188 2.84 -5.57 -7.37
C GLN A 188 4.34 -5.78 -7.18
N ARG A 189 4.87 -6.90 -7.71
CA ARG A 189 6.32 -7.18 -7.69
C ARG A 189 7.11 -6.13 -8.45
N VAL A 190 6.67 -5.76 -9.67
CA VAL A 190 7.30 -4.69 -10.45
C VAL A 190 7.28 -3.36 -9.69
N LYS A 191 6.14 -3.01 -9.08
CA LYS A 191 6.02 -1.77 -8.31
C LYS A 191 6.94 -1.75 -7.08
N VAL A 192 7.08 -2.86 -6.37
CA VAL A 192 7.84 -2.94 -5.11
C VAL A 192 9.34 -3.14 -5.34
N VAL A 193 9.71 -4.08 -6.21
CA VAL A 193 11.11 -4.49 -6.44
C VAL A 193 11.76 -3.76 -7.61
N GLY A 194 10.96 -3.31 -8.58
CA GLY A 194 11.43 -2.52 -9.72
C GLY A 194 11.88 -3.33 -10.94
N TRP A 195 11.97 -4.66 -10.83
CA TRP A 195 12.33 -5.56 -11.92
C TRP A 195 11.55 -6.87 -11.81
N ASP A 196 11.12 -7.39 -12.96
CA ASP A 196 10.60 -8.75 -13.08
C ASP A 196 11.76 -9.62 -13.57
N GLU A 197 12.27 -10.55 -12.75
CA GLU A 197 13.44 -11.40 -13.06
C GLU A 197 13.27 -12.24 -14.35
N GLY A 198 12.10 -12.20 -15.00
CA GLY A 198 11.84 -12.80 -16.32
C GLY A 198 12.09 -11.91 -17.54
N LEU A 199 12.36 -10.61 -17.39
CA LEU A 199 12.69 -9.72 -18.52
C LEU A 199 14.20 -9.52 -18.59
N SER A 200 14.87 -10.27 -19.47
CA SER A 200 16.33 -10.34 -19.61
C SER A 200 17.09 -9.00 -19.53
N PRO A 201 18.31 -8.99 -18.92
CA PRO A 201 19.20 -7.82 -18.81
C PRO A 201 19.89 -7.40 -20.13
N GLY A 202 19.35 -7.82 -21.28
CA GLY A 202 19.86 -7.51 -22.62
C GLY A 202 19.00 -6.52 -23.42
N SER A 203 17.89 -6.04 -22.85
CA SER A 203 16.99 -5.11 -23.55
C SER A 203 17.61 -3.71 -23.60
N LYS A 204 18.45 -3.52 -24.62
CA LYS A 204 19.05 -2.26 -25.07
C LYS A 204 18.16 -1.06 -24.74
N LYS A 205 18.79 -0.03 -24.16
CA LYS A 205 18.46 1.41 -24.18
C LYS A 205 17.50 1.78 -25.34
N GLY A 206 16.24 1.44 -25.18
CA GLY A 206 15.24 1.49 -26.22
C GLY A 206 14.04 2.15 -25.58
N LYS A 207 14.04 3.49 -25.65
CA LYS A 207 12.91 4.40 -25.52
C LYS A 207 11.63 3.68 -25.05
N ARG A 208 11.56 3.36 -23.74
CA ARG A 208 10.31 2.84 -23.15
C ARG A 208 9.29 3.94 -23.38
N GLY A 209 8.28 3.64 -24.19
CA GLY A 209 7.19 4.56 -24.45
C GLY A 209 6.63 5.05 -23.12
N GLU A 210 6.37 6.35 -23.07
CA GLU A 210 5.88 7.16 -21.95
C GLU A 210 4.43 6.81 -21.53
N GLY A 211 4.02 5.55 -21.74
CA GLY A 211 2.63 5.11 -21.69
C GLY A 211 2.22 4.40 -20.41
N ASP A 212 2.84 3.26 -20.06
CA ASP A 212 2.24 2.35 -19.04
C ASP A 212 3.26 1.44 -18.33
N ALA A 213 4.54 1.82 -18.29
CA ALA A 213 5.46 1.12 -17.41
C ALA A 213 5.13 1.51 -15.97
N GLU A 214 4.33 0.68 -15.28
CA GLU A 214 4.01 0.82 -13.86
C GLU A 214 5.29 1.14 -13.10
N GLU A 215 5.40 2.41 -12.69
CA GLU A 215 6.66 2.97 -12.25
C GLU A 215 7.09 2.26 -10.97
N TRP A 216 8.30 1.73 -10.99
CA TRP A 216 8.94 1.21 -9.79
C TRP A 216 8.88 2.26 -8.68
N ASP A 217 8.24 1.88 -7.58
CA ASP A 217 8.15 2.70 -6.40
C ASP A 217 9.35 2.42 -5.50
N TRP A 218 10.38 3.24 -5.69
CA TRP A 218 11.63 3.16 -4.94
C TRP A 218 11.44 3.27 -3.42
N LYS A 219 10.27 3.73 -2.93
CA LYS A 219 10.00 3.90 -1.49
C LYS A 219 10.08 2.59 -0.71
N TYR A 220 9.83 1.45 -1.36
CA TYR A 220 9.97 0.13 -0.74
C TYR A 220 11.42 -0.34 -0.63
N ALA A 221 12.34 0.27 -1.37
CA ALA A 221 13.76 -0.03 -1.33
C ALA A 221 14.41 0.42 -0.01
N LEU A 222 15.50 -0.26 0.36
CA LEU A 222 16.41 0.26 1.38
C LEU A 222 16.98 1.62 0.93
N ARG A 223 17.12 2.54 1.88
CA ARG A 223 17.67 3.88 1.65
C ARG A 223 18.56 4.38 2.79
N PRO A 224 19.52 5.27 2.51
CA PRO A 224 20.39 5.84 3.54
C PRO A 224 19.67 6.93 4.34
N CYS A 225 20.09 7.13 5.59
CA CYS A 225 19.68 8.27 6.40
C CYS A 225 20.15 9.59 5.78
N THR A 226 19.29 10.62 5.79
CA THR A 226 19.63 11.97 5.30
C THR A 226 20.32 12.85 6.36
N LYS A 227 20.34 12.47 7.64
CA LYS A 227 21.05 13.22 8.69
C LYS A 227 22.54 13.27 8.40
N LYS A 228 23.10 14.49 8.39
CA LYS A 228 24.54 14.73 8.18
C LYS A 228 25.38 13.92 9.17
N GLY A 229 26.37 13.19 8.65
CA GLY A 229 27.28 12.38 9.46
C GLY A 229 26.71 11.06 9.98
N CYS A 230 25.45 10.72 9.68
CA CYS A 230 24.89 9.43 10.06
C CYS A 230 25.50 8.30 9.20
N LYS A 231 26.11 7.31 9.86
CA LYS A 231 26.74 6.13 9.23
C LYS A 231 25.96 4.83 9.47
N ARG A 232 24.70 4.93 9.89
CA ARG A 232 23.85 3.75 10.13
C ARG A 232 23.54 3.04 8.82
N GLU A 233 23.21 1.77 8.94
CA GLU A 233 22.80 0.92 7.82
C GLU A 233 21.57 1.49 7.11
N TRP A 234 21.42 1.09 5.84
CA TRP A 234 20.26 1.46 5.05
C TRP A 234 19.02 0.78 5.64
N TYR A 235 17.88 1.44 5.56
CA TYR A 235 16.62 0.98 6.14
C TYR A 235 15.49 1.21 5.16
N SER A 236 14.37 0.52 5.32
CA SER A 236 13.13 0.84 4.62
C SER A 236 12.08 1.27 5.64
N PRO A 237 11.41 2.42 5.48
CA PRO A 237 10.26 2.76 6.31
C PRO A 237 9.15 1.72 6.20
N PHE A 238 9.11 0.93 5.13
CA PHE A 238 8.10 -0.11 4.90
C PHE A 238 8.48 -1.47 5.52
N ASP A 239 9.64 -1.57 6.18
CA ASP A 239 10.01 -2.76 6.94
C ASP A 239 8.94 -3.09 8.00
N GLU A 240 8.67 -4.38 8.22
CA GLU A 240 7.65 -4.87 9.16
C GLU A 240 7.76 -4.21 10.54
N GLY A 241 8.98 -4.07 11.06
CA GLY A 241 9.25 -3.45 12.36
C GLY A 241 9.20 -1.92 12.39
N LEU A 242 9.26 -1.25 11.24
CA LEU A 242 9.40 0.21 11.14
C LEU A 242 8.14 0.91 10.62
N PHE A 243 7.38 0.27 9.75
CA PHE A 243 6.24 0.90 9.07
C PHE A 243 5.21 1.50 10.02
N ARG A 244 4.83 0.75 11.06
CA ARG A 244 3.87 1.23 12.05
C ARG A 244 4.40 2.41 12.85
N TRP A 245 5.72 2.49 13.05
CA TRP A 245 6.34 3.57 13.78
C TRP A 245 6.35 4.85 12.95
N TYR A 246 6.78 4.79 11.68
CA TYR A 246 6.75 5.95 10.76
C TYR A 246 5.34 6.42 10.40
N SER A 247 4.38 5.49 10.31
CA SER A 247 3.00 5.82 9.94
C SER A 247 2.18 6.43 11.08
N ARG A 248 2.63 6.30 12.34
CA ARG A 248 1.90 6.78 13.52
C ARG A 248 2.10 8.29 13.70
N GLU A 249 1.04 8.98 14.11
CA GLU A 249 1.13 10.34 14.61
C GLU A 249 1.67 10.35 16.04
N CYS A 250 2.73 11.11 16.24
CA CYS A 250 3.36 11.40 17.53
C CYS A 250 2.58 12.51 18.26
N LYS A 251 3.15 13.07 19.34
CA LYS A 251 2.48 14.16 20.04
C LYS A 251 2.25 15.33 19.09
N PHE A 252 1.22 16.11 19.39
CA PHE A 252 0.81 17.28 18.61
C PHE A 252 0.42 16.97 17.16
N GLY A 253 0.25 15.69 16.78
CA GLY A 253 -0.06 15.27 15.41
C GLY A 253 1.13 15.43 14.46
N LEU A 254 2.35 15.39 14.97
CA LEU A 254 3.57 15.35 14.17
C LEU A 254 3.85 13.92 13.69
N ARG A 255 4.65 13.76 12.64
CA ARG A 255 5.09 12.45 12.15
C ARG A 255 6.60 12.41 12.01
N ALA A 256 7.18 11.23 12.26
CA ALA A 256 8.60 11.00 12.03
C ALA A 256 8.94 11.17 10.54
N LEU A 257 10.07 11.83 10.24
CA LEU A 257 10.53 11.96 8.87
C LEU A 257 11.06 10.62 8.37
N GLU A 258 10.40 10.05 7.36
CA GLU A 258 10.80 8.77 6.78
C GLU A 258 12.20 8.83 6.12
N ALA A 259 12.72 10.02 5.84
CA ALA A 259 14.05 10.24 5.30
C ALA A 259 15.19 10.11 6.31
N LEU A 260 14.86 9.99 7.59
CA LEU A 260 15.78 9.75 8.69
C LEU A 260 15.66 8.30 9.18
N CYS A 261 16.78 7.66 9.50
CA CYS A 261 16.75 6.32 10.11
C CYS A 261 16.06 6.36 11.49
N PRO A 262 15.61 5.22 12.05
CA PRO A 262 14.72 5.21 13.21
C PRO A 262 15.23 6.00 14.42
N ALA A 263 16.52 5.93 14.73
CA ALA A 263 17.06 6.70 15.85
C ALA A 263 17.20 8.19 15.56
N CYS A 264 17.65 8.57 14.36
CA CYS A 264 17.77 9.97 13.99
C CYS A 264 16.39 10.64 13.92
N ALA A 265 15.40 9.92 13.39
CA ALA A 265 14.01 10.35 13.35
C ALA A 265 13.42 10.46 14.77
N LYS A 266 13.79 9.55 15.69
CA LYS A 266 13.37 9.61 17.09
C LYS A 266 13.98 10.82 17.82
N GLU A 267 15.27 11.05 17.67
CA GLU A 267 15.94 12.23 18.25
C GLU A 267 15.34 13.54 17.72
N GLU A 268 15.04 13.58 16.41
CA GLU A 268 14.45 14.75 15.76
C GLU A 268 13.02 15.02 16.26
N ILE A 269 12.16 13.99 16.30
CA ILE A 269 10.79 14.17 16.76
C ILE A 269 10.73 14.57 18.23
N GLU A 270 11.59 14.00 19.09
CA GLU A 270 11.66 14.36 20.52
C GLU A 270 12.13 15.81 20.71
N ALA A 271 13.13 16.26 19.93
CA ALA A 271 13.59 17.65 19.95
C ALA A 271 12.49 18.62 19.47
N THR A 272 11.76 18.23 18.41
CA THR A 272 10.65 19.03 17.89
C THR A 272 9.48 19.08 18.88
N GLU A 273 9.10 17.96 19.50
CA GLU A 273 8.07 17.92 20.53
C GLU A 273 8.43 18.80 21.73
N LYS A 274 9.69 18.76 22.19
CA LYS A 274 10.17 19.62 23.27
C LYS A 274 10.04 21.10 22.93
N ARG A 275 10.41 21.50 21.70
CA ARG A 275 10.24 22.88 21.22
C ARG A 275 8.77 23.31 21.18
N VAL A 276 7.87 22.42 20.81
CA VAL A 276 6.42 22.67 20.83
C VAL A 276 5.92 22.84 22.27
N GLU A 277 6.34 21.98 23.19
CA GLU A 277 6.00 22.05 24.62
C GLU A 277 6.47 23.38 25.23
N GLU A 278 7.74 23.76 25.01
CA GLU A 278 8.31 25.05 25.44
C GLU A 278 7.53 26.23 24.86
N ARG A 279 7.16 26.19 23.59
CA ARG A 279 6.39 27.29 22.97
C ARG A 279 4.97 27.41 23.54
N THR A 280 4.40 26.34 24.08
CA THR A 280 3.02 26.34 24.58
C THR A 280 2.84 27.27 25.80
N THR A 281 3.90 27.51 26.57
CA THR A 281 3.85 28.38 27.77
C THR A 281 3.95 29.87 27.46
N ASP A 282 4.48 30.23 26.29
CA ASP A 282 4.98 31.59 26.02
C ASP A 282 4.03 32.44 25.16
N VAL A 283 3.04 31.83 24.51
CA VAL A 283 2.16 32.50 23.55
C VAL A 283 0.69 32.22 23.82
N SER A 284 -0.17 33.07 23.26
CA SER A 284 -1.61 32.82 23.30
C SER A 284 -1.95 31.53 22.56
N LYS A 285 -3.05 30.88 22.98
CA LYS A 285 -3.51 29.62 22.38
C LYS A 285 -3.70 29.71 20.86
N ALA A 286 -4.27 30.81 20.37
CA ALA A 286 -4.52 31.00 18.94
C ALA A 286 -3.22 31.17 18.13
N GLU A 287 -2.25 31.92 18.67
CA GLU A 287 -0.93 32.05 18.05
C GLU A 287 -0.17 30.73 18.06
N TRP A 288 -0.27 29.96 19.14
CA TRP A 288 0.32 28.64 19.25
C TRP A 288 -0.27 27.65 18.23
N GLU A 289 -1.59 27.60 18.09
CA GLU A 289 -2.27 26.74 17.11
C GLU A 289 -1.86 27.09 15.67
N ASN A 290 -1.79 28.39 15.34
CA ASN A 290 -1.34 28.86 14.03
C ASN A 290 0.14 28.49 13.78
N TRP A 291 0.99 28.68 14.78
CA TRP A 291 2.40 28.29 14.70
C TRP A 291 2.58 26.78 14.52
N LEU A 292 1.83 25.95 15.26
CA LEU A 292 1.87 24.50 15.14
C LEU A 292 1.36 24.03 13.76
N ALA A 293 0.33 24.69 13.22
CA ALA A 293 -0.15 24.42 11.87
C ALA A 293 0.93 24.73 10.81
N ASN A 294 1.63 25.86 10.94
CA ASN A 294 2.76 26.20 10.07
C ASN A 294 3.91 25.20 10.19
N LEU A 295 4.27 24.79 11.41
CA LEU A 295 5.29 23.77 11.64
C LEU A 295 4.93 22.43 10.96
N LYS A 296 3.66 22.02 11.01
CA LYS A 296 3.18 20.82 10.29
C LYS A 296 3.32 20.95 8.78
N ASN A 297 2.99 22.13 8.23
CA ASN A 297 3.13 22.40 6.80
C ASN A 297 4.60 22.40 6.37
N GLU A 298 5.48 23.04 7.13
CA GLU A 298 6.94 23.03 6.90
C GLU A 298 7.50 21.62 6.86
N ARG A 299 7.07 20.76 7.81
CA ARG A 299 7.47 19.35 7.84
C ARG A 299 6.95 18.54 6.65
N GLU A 300 5.77 18.86 6.12
CA GLU A 300 5.28 18.21 4.89
C GLU A 300 6.16 18.58 3.69
N VAL A 301 6.50 19.87 3.56
CA VAL A 301 7.40 20.37 2.51
C VAL A 301 8.78 19.73 2.63
N GLU A 302 9.32 19.65 3.84
CA GLU A 302 10.60 18.99 4.12
C GLU A 302 10.57 17.50 3.74
N ARG A 303 9.49 16.81 4.10
CA ARG A 303 9.29 15.40 3.76
C ARG A 303 9.29 15.19 2.24
N GLU A 304 8.53 16.00 1.50
CA GLU A 304 8.50 15.91 0.04
C GLU A 304 9.86 16.19 -0.60
N PHE A 305 10.60 17.18 -0.07
CA PHE A 305 11.93 17.51 -0.53
C PHE A 305 12.89 16.33 -0.36
N TRP A 306 12.93 15.75 0.85
CA TRP A 306 13.82 14.64 1.15
C TRP A 306 13.41 13.34 0.46
N ASP A 307 12.12 13.07 0.29
CA ASP A 307 11.63 11.95 -0.50
C ASP A 307 12.17 12.05 -1.94
N LYS A 308 12.06 13.22 -2.57
CA LYS A 308 12.61 13.44 -3.93
C LYS A 308 14.14 13.26 -3.96
N ALA A 309 14.84 13.76 -2.96
CA ALA A 309 16.30 13.65 -2.87
C ALA A 309 16.75 12.18 -2.68
N GLN A 310 16.14 11.45 -1.74
CA GLN A 310 16.41 10.02 -1.53
C GLN A 310 16.07 9.20 -2.77
N GLY A 311 14.95 9.50 -3.43
CA GLY A 311 14.56 8.83 -4.68
C GLY A 311 15.62 8.94 -5.77
N ARG A 312 16.26 10.11 -5.92
CA ARG A 312 17.40 10.27 -6.84
C ARG A 312 18.57 9.38 -6.44
N VAL A 313 18.95 9.40 -5.15
CA VAL A 313 20.07 8.60 -4.64
C VAL A 313 19.85 7.09 -4.85
N VAL A 314 18.65 6.58 -4.55
CA VAL A 314 18.29 5.17 -4.71
C VAL A 314 18.29 4.76 -6.18
N ARG A 315 17.72 5.60 -7.07
CA ARG A 315 17.68 5.33 -8.52
C ARG A 315 19.07 5.38 -9.18
N GLU A 316 19.94 6.31 -8.76
CA GLU A 316 21.27 6.48 -9.34
C GLU A 316 22.28 5.45 -8.83
N ARG A 317 22.27 5.14 -7.53
CA ARG A 317 23.25 4.25 -6.90
C ARG A 317 22.84 2.77 -6.91
N GLY A 318 21.56 2.49 -7.16
CA GLY A 318 20.97 1.15 -7.05
C GLY A 318 20.89 0.64 -5.61
N MET A 319 20.17 -0.47 -5.40
CA MET A 319 20.11 -1.18 -4.11
C MET A 319 21.38 -2.02 -3.86
N GLN A 320 22.57 -1.49 -4.12
CA GLN A 320 23.81 -2.19 -3.81
C GLN A 320 24.22 -1.82 -2.38
N PRO A 321 24.00 -2.70 -1.37
CA PRO A 321 24.63 -2.49 -0.08
C PRO A 321 26.14 -2.46 -0.32
N ARG A 322 26.81 -1.38 0.11
CA ARG A 322 28.27 -1.36 0.12
C ARG A 322 28.71 -2.51 1.04
N ALA A 323 29.23 -3.59 0.46
CA ALA A 323 30.26 -4.35 1.15
C ALA A 323 31.41 -3.36 1.35
N VAL A 324 31.55 -2.85 2.57
CA VAL A 324 32.63 -1.93 2.93
C VAL A 324 33.91 -2.76 2.98
N GLU A 325 34.51 -3.02 1.82
CA GLU A 325 35.95 -3.17 1.74
C GLU A 325 36.54 -1.76 1.69
N GLY A 326 37.38 -1.43 2.68
CA GLY A 326 37.89 -0.10 2.97
C GLY A 326 38.68 0.55 1.84
N LYS A 327 37.98 1.15 0.87
CA LYS A 327 38.54 2.15 -0.03
C LYS A 327 37.62 3.36 -0.06
N GLU A 328 38.08 4.46 0.53
CA GLU A 328 37.50 5.78 0.32
C GLU A 328 37.53 6.09 -1.18
N PRO A 329 36.39 6.27 -1.86
CA PRO A 329 36.40 6.84 -3.19
C PRO A 329 36.45 8.37 -3.01
N GLY A 330 37.61 8.95 -3.31
CA GLY A 330 37.74 10.38 -3.55
C GLY A 330 36.76 10.79 -4.66
N LEU A 331 35.72 11.53 -4.27
CA LEU A 331 34.76 12.13 -5.19
C LEU A 331 35.33 13.46 -5.71
N GLU A 332 36.31 13.39 -6.61
CA GLU A 332 36.66 14.52 -7.47
C GLU A 332 35.77 14.49 -8.72
N GLY A 333 34.61 15.14 -8.61
CA GLY A 333 33.72 15.41 -9.73
C GLY A 333 33.13 16.81 -9.56
N LYS A 334 33.24 17.64 -10.61
CA LYS A 334 32.84 19.07 -10.70
C LYS A 334 31.32 19.32 -10.58
N GLY A 335 30.68 18.77 -9.55
CA GLY A 335 29.26 18.92 -9.25
C GLY A 335 28.87 18.52 -7.82
N VAL A 336 29.83 18.13 -6.97
CA VAL A 336 29.59 17.80 -5.55
C VAL A 336 29.67 19.04 -4.65
N GLU A 337 30.35 20.10 -5.09
CA GLU A 337 30.50 21.35 -4.32
C GLU A 337 29.19 22.14 -4.23
N THR A 338 28.40 22.20 -5.30
CA THR A 338 27.09 22.88 -5.29
C THR A 338 26.05 22.19 -4.40
N LEU A 339 26.13 20.87 -4.19
CA LEU A 339 25.28 20.16 -3.23
C LEU A 339 25.76 20.31 -1.78
N LYS A 340 27.06 20.51 -1.55
CA LYS A 340 27.59 20.83 -0.22
C LYS A 340 27.21 22.24 0.21
N GLU A 341 27.16 23.22 -0.70
CA GLU A 341 26.79 24.60 -0.39
C GLU A 341 25.27 24.80 -0.19
N LEU A 342 24.42 24.06 -0.91
CA LEU A 342 22.96 24.12 -0.72
C LEU A 342 22.47 23.44 0.58
N CYS A 343 23.34 22.71 1.28
CA CYS A 343 23.06 22.09 2.59
C CYS A 343 23.71 22.85 3.77
N VAL A 344 24.11 24.12 3.60
CA VAL A 344 24.65 24.97 4.69
C VAL A 344 23.58 25.83 5.36
N VAL A 345 22.33 25.82 4.90
CA VAL A 345 21.22 26.44 5.63
C VAL A 345 20.36 25.35 6.24
N MET A 346 20.78 24.87 7.42
CA MET A 346 19.99 24.51 8.61
C MET A 346 20.88 23.79 9.63
#